data_AF-W5Z4E4-F1
#
_entry.id   AF-W5Z4E4-F1
#
_cell.length_a   1.000
_cell.length_b   1.000
_cell.length_c   1.000
_cell.angle_alpha   90.00
_cell.angle_beta   90.00
_cell.angle_gamma   90.00
#
_symmetry.space_group_name_H-M   'P 1'
#
loop_
_entity.id
_entity.type
_entity.pdbx_description
1 polymer ?
#
loop_
_entity_poly.entity_id
_entity_poly.type
_entity_poly.pdbx_seq_one_letter_code
_entity_poly.pdbx_strand_id
1 'polypeptide(L)'
;MVLVIILAVLILAGCSPASEPLDTSSPPRLVDVANVEPAESMSWMTLPGRVESSRRTKLSFEVTGQVEYLALDVGDAFQRGDILARLNGERYQLTYERSKAAEVEARTGLADVQRELRRLTRLRQGGHTSEATLENAEAAVAGARARVDSAVASRKLAARDLEQTSLRAPFDGTVARRHAEPGQRVAANEVIFNLVSSGDGFDVLTRVPENVIGQVQAESSSQCQCPHWTAHRRPRG
;
A
#
# COMPACT_ATOMS: atom_id res chain seq x y z
N MET A 1 37.99 -85.44 -66.42
CA MET A 1 36.84 -85.56 -65.48
C MET A 1 37.21 -86.09 -64.08
N VAL A 2 38.48 -86.29 -63.72
CA VAL A 2 38.90 -86.58 -62.32
C VAL A 2 39.40 -85.32 -61.59
N LEU A 3 39.93 -84.33 -62.32
CA LEU A 3 40.49 -83.09 -61.76
C LEU A 3 39.44 -82.11 -61.19
N VAL A 4 38.18 -82.17 -61.65
CA VAL A 4 37.11 -81.26 -61.20
C VAL A 4 36.46 -81.73 -59.88
N ILE A 5 36.57 -83.02 -59.55
CA ILE A 5 35.99 -83.59 -58.33
C ILE A 5 36.91 -83.35 -57.11
N ILE A 6 38.23 -83.20 -57.32
CA ILE A 6 39.20 -82.94 -56.25
C ILE A 6 39.16 -81.45 -55.79
N LEU A 7 38.81 -80.52 -56.69
CA LEU A 7 38.69 -79.10 -56.34
C LEU A 7 37.41 -78.78 -55.55
N ALA A 8 36.37 -79.62 -55.64
CA ALA A 8 35.10 -79.44 -54.93
C ALA A 8 35.14 -79.92 -53.46
N VAL A 9 36.08 -80.80 -53.09
CA VAL A 9 36.21 -81.32 -51.71
C VAL A 9 37.02 -80.38 -50.81
N LEU A 10 37.87 -79.51 -51.38
CA LEU A 10 38.67 -78.54 -50.59
C LEU A 10 37.88 -77.33 -50.09
N ILE A 11 36.67 -77.07 -50.61
CA ILE A 11 35.88 -75.87 -50.27
C ILE A 11 34.92 -76.13 -49.08
N LEU A 12 34.79 -77.38 -48.61
CA LEU A 12 33.89 -77.76 -47.51
C LEU A 12 34.56 -77.94 -46.14
N ALA A 13 35.86 -77.69 -45.98
CA ALA A 13 36.57 -77.78 -44.69
C ALA A 13 36.75 -76.41 -43.98
N GLY A 14 35.87 -75.45 -44.26
CA GLY A 14 35.90 -74.11 -43.66
C GLY A 14 34.76 -73.87 -42.68
N CYS A 15 34.81 -74.45 -41.47
CA CYS A 15 34.06 -73.95 -40.32
C CYS A 15 34.56 -74.54 -38.97
N SER A 16 35.29 -73.75 -38.19
CA SER A 16 35.17 -73.70 -36.72
C SER A 16 36.00 -72.55 -36.15
N PRO A 17 35.39 -71.50 -35.60
CA PRO A 17 36.07 -70.65 -34.65
C PRO A 17 36.28 -71.45 -33.35
N ALA A 18 37.54 -71.79 -33.09
CA ALA A 18 37.97 -72.36 -31.83
C ALA A 18 37.85 -71.28 -30.74
N SER A 19 37.10 -71.59 -29.68
CA SER A 19 36.99 -70.76 -28.48
C SER A 19 38.34 -70.69 -27.77
N GLU A 20 38.98 -69.53 -27.80
CA GLU A 20 40.18 -69.26 -27.01
C GLU A 20 39.83 -69.21 -25.51
N PRO A 21 40.59 -69.89 -24.63
CA PRO A 21 40.41 -69.78 -23.18
C PRO A 21 40.82 -68.37 -22.70
N LEU A 22 39.98 -67.75 -21.89
CA LEU A 22 40.22 -66.43 -21.32
C LEU A 22 41.40 -66.45 -20.34
N ASP A 23 42.54 -65.91 -20.78
CA ASP A 23 43.64 -65.53 -19.91
C ASP A 23 43.19 -64.46 -18.90
N THR A 24 43.13 -64.85 -17.63
CA THR A 24 42.78 -63.99 -16.48
C THR A 24 44.01 -63.26 -15.94
N SER A 25 44.73 -62.54 -16.81
CA SER A 25 45.77 -61.61 -16.39
C SER A 25 45.92 -60.48 -17.41
N SER A 26 44.92 -59.61 -17.46
CA SER A 26 45.02 -58.31 -18.13
C SER A 26 45.40 -57.27 -17.06
N PRO A 27 46.44 -56.44 -17.26
CA PRO A 27 46.80 -55.41 -16.30
C PRO A 27 45.60 -54.48 -16.07
N PRO A 28 45.35 -54.02 -14.82
CA PRO A 28 44.16 -53.24 -14.51
C PRO A 28 44.09 -52.03 -15.42
N ARG A 29 43.01 -51.94 -16.21
CA ARG A 29 42.74 -50.77 -17.04
C ARG A 29 42.54 -49.59 -16.11
N LEU A 30 43.36 -48.55 -16.29
CA LEU A 30 43.14 -47.25 -15.68
C LEU A 30 41.75 -46.76 -16.10
N VAL A 31 40.85 -46.69 -15.13
CA VAL A 31 39.54 -46.08 -15.28
C VAL A 31 39.59 -44.74 -14.58
N ASP A 32 39.17 -43.70 -15.29
CA ASP A 32 39.07 -42.37 -14.72
C ASP A 32 37.83 -42.33 -13.82
N VAL A 33 38.05 -42.27 -12.52
CA VAL A 33 37.00 -42.23 -11.51
C VAL A 33 36.91 -40.83 -10.93
N ALA A 34 35.81 -40.15 -11.22
CA ALA A 34 35.50 -38.88 -10.57
C ALA A 34 34.80 -39.15 -9.24
N ASN A 35 35.41 -38.71 -8.14
CA ASN A 35 34.76 -38.75 -6.84
C ASN A 35 33.73 -37.62 -6.78
N VAL A 36 32.43 -37.95 -6.73
CA VAL A 36 31.36 -36.96 -6.62
C VAL A 36 31.16 -36.64 -5.15
N GLU A 37 31.73 -35.54 -4.69
CA GLU A 37 31.35 -34.98 -3.39
C GLU A 37 29.94 -34.37 -3.48
N PRO A 38 29.11 -34.46 -2.43
CA PRO A 38 27.84 -33.76 -2.39
C PRO A 38 28.12 -32.26 -2.42
N ALA A 39 28.09 -31.66 -3.60
CA ALA A 39 28.03 -30.21 -3.72
C ALA A 39 26.62 -29.78 -3.29
N GLU A 40 26.53 -28.85 -2.35
CA GLU A 40 25.29 -28.09 -2.13
C GLU A 40 24.98 -27.34 -3.43
N SER A 41 24.19 -27.98 -4.28
CA SER A 41 23.72 -27.38 -5.52
C SER A 41 22.72 -26.30 -5.14
N MET A 42 23.18 -25.06 -5.08
CA MET A 42 22.29 -23.91 -5.06
C MET A 42 21.58 -23.84 -6.42
N SER A 43 20.43 -24.50 -6.50
CA SER A 43 19.60 -24.52 -7.70
C SER A 43 18.90 -23.18 -7.85
N TRP A 44 19.46 -22.31 -8.69
CA TRP A 44 18.83 -21.04 -9.04
C TRP A 44 17.71 -21.29 -10.05
N MET A 45 16.47 -21.00 -9.65
CA MET A 45 15.34 -21.04 -10.56
C MET A 45 15.07 -19.63 -11.10
N THR A 46 15.08 -19.48 -12.42
CA THR A 46 14.66 -18.22 -13.05
C THR A 46 13.15 -18.25 -13.27
N LEU A 47 12.45 -17.34 -12.61
CA LEU A 47 11.01 -17.18 -12.77
C LEU A 47 10.70 -15.84 -13.43
N PRO A 48 9.76 -15.78 -14.38
CA PRO A 48 9.28 -14.52 -14.91
C PRO A 48 8.52 -13.76 -13.81
N GLY A 49 9.04 -12.59 -13.42
CA GLY A 49 8.44 -11.72 -12.42
C GLY A 49 8.40 -10.27 -12.86
N ARG A 50 7.52 -9.48 -12.22
CA ARG A 50 7.44 -8.03 -12.36
C ARG A 50 7.70 -7.38 -10.99
N VAL A 51 8.54 -6.35 -11.00
CA VAL A 51 8.79 -5.50 -9.83
C VAL A 51 7.68 -4.45 -9.76
N GLU A 52 6.97 -4.39 -8.64
CA GLU A 52 5.99 -3.34 -8.33
C GLU A 52 6.36 -2.63 -7.03
N SER A 53 5.94 -1.37 -6.87
CA SER A 53 6.10 -0.70 -5.57
C SER A 53 5.17 -1.34 -4.56
N SER A 54 5.71 -1.65 -3.39
CA SER A 54 5.02 -2.33 -2.30
C SER A 54 3.81 -1.55 -1.76
N ARG A 55 3.75 -0.23 -1.98
CA ARG A 55 2.62 0.60 -1.54
C ARG A 55 2.08 1.50 -2.64
N ARG A 56 0.89 1.15 -3.12
CA ARG A 56 0.03 2.00 -3.94
C ARG A 56 -1.18 2.45 -3.15
N THR A 57 -1.40 3.75 -3.07
CA THR A 57 -2.57 4.32 -2.39
C THR A 57 -3.35 5.21 -3.34
N LYS A 58 -4.67 5.04 -3.34
CA LYS A 58 -5.60 5.94 -4.03
C LYS A 58 -5.95 7.07 -3.07
N LEU A 59 -5.75 8.30 -3.49
CA LEU A 59 -6.02 9.48 -2.70
C LEU A 59 -7.24 10.20 -3.28
N SER A 60 -8.18 10.56 -2.40
CA SER A 60 -9.47 11.15 -2.74
C SER A 60 -9.82 12.25 -1.73
N PHE A 61 -10.63 13.21 -2.13
CA PHE A 61 -11.21 14.17 -1.20
C PHE A 61 -12.36 13.53 -0.41
N GLU A 62 -12.47 13.83 0.88
CA GLU A 62 -13.62 13.40 1.69
C GLU A 62 -14.86 14.28 1.44
N VAL A 63 -14.64 15.47 0.86
CA VAL A 63 -15.69 16.46 0.59
C VAL A 63 -15.82 16.77 -0.91
N THR A 64 -17.03 17.12 -1.33
CA THR A 64 -17.33 17.48 -2.73
C THR A 64 -16.95 18.92 -3.03
N GLY A 65 -16.28 19.19 -4.14
CA GLY A 65 -15.91 20.55 -4.50
C GLY A 65 -15.38 20.70 -5.91
N GLN A 66 -15.05 21.93 -6.29
CA GLN A 66 -14.33 22.22 -7.52
C GLN A 66 -12.83 22.26 -7.23
N VAL A 67 -12.02 21.58 -8.04
CA VAL A 67 -10.56 21.61 -7.92
C VAL A 67 -10.08 23.03 -8.25
N GLU A 68 -9.47 23.68 -7.27
CA GLU A 68 -8.85 25.00 -7.42
C GLU A 68 -7.51 24.87 -8.13
N TYR A 69 -6.64 24.00 -7.62
CA TYR A 69 -5.36 23.67 -8.26
C TYR A 69 -4.85 22.28 -7.88
N LEU A 70 -3.94 21.78 -8.72
CA LEU A 70 -3.18 20.55 -8.53
C LEU A 70 -1.70 20.95 -8.54
N ALA A 71 -0.98 20.63 -7.47
CA ALA A 71 0.39 21.08 -7.29
C ALA A 71 1.42 20.25 -8.05
N LEU A 72 1.06 19.02 -8.42
CA LEU A 72 1.97 18.02 -9.00
C LEU A 72 1.34 17.34 -10.21
N ASP A 73 2.20 16.94 -11.13
CA ASP A 73 1.88 16.11 -12.29
C ASP A 73 2.39 14.67 -12.16
N VAL A 74 2.02 13.83 -13.12
CA VAL A 74 2.41 12.42 -13.16
C VAL A 74 3.92 12.31 -13.30
N GLY A 75 4.55 11.60 -12.36
CA GLY A 75 6.00 11.44 -12.29
C GLY A 75 6.70 12.36 -11.28
N ASP A 76 6.00 13.36 -10.74
CA ASP A 76 6.57 14.26 -9.75
C ASP A 76 6.69 13.59 -8.38
N ALA A 77 7.77 13.92 -7.67
CA ALA A 77 8.01 13.46 -6.31
C ALA A 77 7.40 14.42 -5.28
N PHE A 78 7.01 13.87 -4.14
CA PHE A 78 6.47 14.63 -3.01
C PHE A 78 6.97 14.08 -1.68
N GLN A 79 6.89 14.92 -0.67
CA GLN A 79 7.16 14.58 0.72
C GLN A 79 5.86 14.49 1.51
N ARG A 80 5.90 13.75 2.60
CA ARG A 80 4.80 13.62 3.55
C ARG A 80 4.40 15.00 4.07
N GLY A 81 3.11 15.29 4.00
CA GLY A 81 2.52 16.56 4.44
C GLY A 81 2.35 17.61 3.34
N ASP A 82 2.98 17.42 2.18
CA ASP A 82 2.83 18.30 1.02
C ASP A 82 1.38 18.37 0.56
N ILE A 83 0.95 19.56 0.12
CA ILE A 83 -0.39 19.75 -0.43
C ILE A 83 -0.35 19.39 -1.91
N LEU A 84 -1.01 18.30 -2.26
CA LEU A 84 -1.04 17.75 -3.62
C LEU A 84 -2.14 18.38 -4.48
N ALA A 85 -3.27 18.68 -3.86
CA ALA A 85 -4.42 19.31 -4.50
C ALA A 85 -5.20 20.16 -3.50
N ARG A 86 -5.92 21.15 -4.00
CA ARG A 86 -6.85 21.96 -3.22
C ARG A 86 -8.18 22.12 -3.96
N LEU A 87 -9.28 22.01 -3.22
CA LEU A 87 -10.61 22.39 -3.66
C LEU A 87 -10.87 23.86 -3.34
N ASN A 88 -11.76 24.51 -4.09
CA ASN A 88 -12.30 25.81 -3.71
C ASN A 88 -13.01 25.67 -2.34
N GLY A 89 -12.35 26.20 -1.31
CA GLY A 89 -12.76 26.09 0.08
C GLY A 89 -13.69 27.21 0.55
N GLU A 90 -14.09 28.17 -0.29
CA GLU A 90 -14.82 29.37 0.13
C GLU A 90 -16.11 29.03 0.89
N ARG A 91 -16.93 28.12 0.36
CA ARG A 91 -18.15 27.65 1.04
C ARG A 91 -17.87 27.01 2.40
N TYR A 92 -16.80 26.23 2.49
CA TYR A 92 -16.39 25.55 3.72
C TYR A 92 -15.87 26.56 4.76
N GLN A 93 -15.12 27.55 4.31
CA GLN A 93 -14.63 28.65 5.13
C GLN A 93 -15.79 29.46 5.72
N LEU A 94 -16.76 29.86 4.88
CA LEU A 94 -17.96 30.57 5.33
C LEU A 94 -18.79 29.75 6.32
N THR A 95 -18.89 28.43 6.10
CA THR A 95 -19.60 27.53 7.02
C THR A 95 -18.88 27.45 8.37
N TYR A 96 -17.55 27.32 8.36
CA TYR A 96 -16.74 27.36 9.58
C TYR A 96 -16.89 28.68 10.35
N GLU A 97 -16.85 29.81 9.66
CA GLU A 97 -17.03 31.13 10.25
C GLU A 97 -18.41 31.30 10.88
N ARG A 98 -19.47 30.85 10.19
CA ARG A 98 -20.83 30.83 10.72
C ARG A 98 -20.93 29.98 11.98
N SER A 99 -20.39 28.76 11.99
CA SER A 99 -20.43 27.88 13.16
C SER A 99 -19.58 28.44 14.31
N LYS A 100 -18.47 29.11 14.01
CA LYS A 100 -17.66 29.82 15.01
C LYS A 100 -18.42 30.96 15.66
N ALA A 101 -19.17 31.76 14.89
CA ALA A 101 -20.03 32.80 15.42
C ALA A 101 -21.13 32.23 16.32
N ALA A 102 -21.78 31.14 15.91
CA ALA A 102 -22.80 30.46 16.72
C ALA A 102 -22.25 29.91 18.04
N GLU A 103 -21.01 29.43 18.08
CA GLU A 103 -20.36 29.04 19.34
C GLU A 103 -20.14 30.25 20.27
N VAL A 104 -19.72 31.40 19.73
CA VAL A 104 -19.54 32.63 20.53
C VAL A 104 -20.88 33.09 21.09
N GLU A 105 -21.94 33.07 20.29
CA GLU A 105 -23.30 33.39 20.72
C GLU A 105 -23.76 32.46 21.85
N ALA A 106 -23.62 31.14 21.68
CA ALA A 106 -24.01 30.17 22.70
C ALA A 106 -23.22 30.34 24.01
N ARG A 107 -21.92 30.63 23.92
CA ARG A 107 -21.06 30.90 25.10
C ARG A 107 -21.48 32.17 25.83
N THR A 108 -21.85 33.20 25.09
CA THR A 108 -22.38 34.45 25.66
C THR A 108 -23.70 34.18 26.38
N GLY A 109 -24.62 33.47 25.75
CA GLY A 109 -25.87 33.06 26.37
C GLY A 109 -25.69 32.23 27.64
N LEU A 110 -24.70 31.33 27.68
CA LEU A 110 -24.34 30.59 28.89
C LEU A 110 -23.82 31.53 29.99
N ALA A 111 -22.94 32.48 29.65
CA ALA A 111 -22.42 33.44 30.61
C ALA A 111 -23.53 34.32 31.21
N ASP A 112 -24.58 34.62 30.43
CA ASP A 112 -25.72 35.43 30.86
C ASP A 112 -26.56 34.68 31.89
N VAL A 113 -26.99 33.45 31.59
CA VAL A 113 -27.76 32.64 32.54
C VAL A 113 -26.95 32.28 33.79
N GLN A 114 -25.63 32.15 33.69
CA GLN A 114 -24.76 31.97 34.86
C GLN A 114 -24.68 33.23 35.73
N ARG A 115 -24.68 34.43 35.14
CA ARG A 115 -24.76 35.69 35.92
C ARG A 115 -26.10 35.77 36.64
N GLU A 116 -27.17 35.37 35.98
CA GLU A 116 -28.51 35.37 36.57
C GLU A 116 -28.64 34.36 37.71
N LEU A 117 -28.14 33.13 37.53
CA LEU A 117 -28.09 32.14 38.61
C LEU A 117 -27.35 32.70 39.83
N ARG A 118 -26.15 33.29 39.65
CA ARG A 118 -25.40 33.92 40.75
C ARG A 118 -26.17 35.05 41.45
N ARG A 119 -27.00 35.80 40.71
CA ARG A 119 -27.87 36.84 41.28
C ARG A 119 -28.97 36.21 42.12
N LEU A 120 -29.66 35.19 41.59
CA LEU A 120 -30.75 34.50 42.28
C LEU A 120 -30.26 33.73 43.51
N THR A 121 -29.07 33.12 43.47
CA THR A 121 -28.45 32.48 44.65
C THR A 121 -28.26 33.48 45.79
N ARG A 122 -27.77 34.70 45.50
CA ARG A 122 -27.62 35.75 46.52
C ARG A 122 -28.97 36.22 47.08
N LEU A 123 -29.99 36.35 46.22
CA LEU A 123 -31.33 36.69 46.66
C LEU A 123 -31.97 35.60 47.52
N ARG A 124 -31.68 34.31 47.24
CA ARG A 124 -32.15 33.17 48.03
C ARG A 124 -31.54 33.18 49.42
N GLN A 125 -30.24 33.48 49.53
CA GLN A 125 -29.55 33.65 50.81
C GLN A 125 -30.15 34.79 51.64
N GLY A 126 -30.64 35.86 51.01
CA GLY A 126 -31.38 36.94 51.66
C GLY A 126 -32.88 36.67 51.91
N GLY A 127 -33.40 35.49 51.52
CA GLY A 127 -34.83 35.16 51.68
C GLY A 127 -35.77 35.84 50.67
N HIS A 128 -35.24 36.43 49.59
CA HIS A 128 -36.00 37.25 48.63
C HIS A 128 -36.44 36.50 47.36
N THR A 129 -36.22 35.19 47.25
CA THR A 129 -36.68 34.37 46.11
C THR A 129 -37.05 32.95 46.56
N SER A 130 -37.89 32.27 45.78
CA SER A 130 -38.27 30.88 46.01
C SER A 130 -37.22 29.89 45.51
N GLU A 131 -37.31 28.66 46.01
CA GLU A 131 -36.48 27.53 45.55
C GLU A 131 -36.78 27.14 44.11
N ALA A 132 -38.06 27.09 43.72
CA ALA A 132 -38.46 26.83 42.33
C ALA A 132 -37.84 27.83 41.33
N THR A 133 -37.67 29.10 41.70
CA THR A 133 -36.99 30.08 40.84
C THR A 133 -35.49 29.77 40.69
N LEU A 134 -34.85 29.27 41.75
CA LEU A 134 -33.44 28.86 41.70
C LEU A 134 -33.27 27.62 40.82
N GLU A 135 -34.11 26.59 41.02
CA GLU A 135 -34.10 25.36 40.21
C GLU A 135 -34.30 25.65 38.73
N ASN A 136 -35.23 26.55 38.38
CA ASN A 136 -35.45 26.98 37.00
C ASN A 136 -34.20 27.66 36.41
N ALA A 137 -33.47 28.45 37.20
CA ALA A 137 -32.23 29.09 36.76
C ALA A 137 -31.08 28.08 36.58
N GLU A 138 -30.98 27.07 37.46
CA GLU A 138 -30.03 25.97 37.32
C GLU A 138 -30.32 25.14 36.06
N ALA A 139 -31.58 24.82 35.81
CA ALA A 139 -32.02 24.16 34.58
C ALA A 139 -31.69 25.01 33.33
N ALA A 140 -31.85 26.33 33.40
CA ALA A 140 -31.48 27.23 32.30
C ALA A 140 -29.96 27.23 32.04
N VAL A 141 -29.12 27.18 33.07
CA VAL A 141 -27.66 27.01 32.93
C VAL A 141 -27.33 25.67 32.28
N ALA A 142 -27.95 24.57 32.72
CA ALA A 142 -27.75 23.25 32.13
C ALA A 142 -28.13 23.23 30.64
N GLY A 143 -29.29 23.80 30.29
CA GLY A 143 -29.73 23.93 28.91
C GLY A 143 -28.80 24.81 28.05
N ALA A 144 -28.33 25.93 28.58
CA ALA A 144 -27.37 26.78 27.88
C ALA A 144 -26.01 26.09 27.70
N ARG A 145 -25.59 25.25 28.66
CA ARG A 145 -24.36 24.46 28.55
C ARG A 145 -24.46 23.45 27.42
N ALA A 146 -25.57 22.72 27.33
CA ALA A 146 -25.82 21.80 26.23
C ALA A 146 -25.81 22.50 24.86
N ARG A 147 -26.33 23.73 24.77
CA ARG A 147 -26.24 24.55 23.55
C ARG A 147 -24.80 24.90 23.17
N VAL A 148 -23.96 25.25 24.15
CA VAL A 148 -22.52 25.47 23.91
C VAL A 148 -21.87 24.19 23.37
N ASP A 149 -22.11 23.05 24.01
CA ASP A 149 -21.48 21.79 23.60
C ASP A 149 -21.91 21.38 22.16
N SER A 150 -23.18 21.61 21.81
CA SER A 150 -23.69 21.42 20.44
C SER A 150 -23.00 22.38 19.44
N ALA A 151 -22.91 23.67 19.74
CA ALA A 151 -22.28 24.64 18.86
C ALA A 151 -20.77 24.36 18.66
N VAL A 152 -20.08 23.92 19.72
CA VAL A 152 -18.67 23.47 19.66
C VAL A 152 -18.53 22.28 18.72
N ALA A 153 -19.43 21.29 18.80
CA ALA A 153 -19.43 20.14 17.91
C ALA A 153 -19.65 20.55 16.45
N SER A 154 -20.61 21.43 16.18
CA SER A 154 -20.85 21.97 14.83
C SER A 154 -19.64 22.73 14.27
N ARG A 155 -18.96 23.56 15.08
CA ARG A 155 -17.73 24.23 14.63
C ARG A 155 -16.62 23.22 14.32
N LYS A 156 -16.46 22.18 15.13
CA LYS A 156 -15.46 21.12 14.88
C LYS A 156 -15.73 20.38 13.58
N LEU A 157 -17.00 20.05 13.29
CA LEU A 157 -17.39 19.43 12.01
C LEU A 157 -17.01 20.35 10.83
N ALA A 158 -17.44 21.61 10.86
CA ALA A 158 -17.15 22.56 9.79
C ALA A 158 -15.64 22.81 9.61
N ALA A 159 -14.86 22.77 10.69
CA ALA A 159 -13.40 22.88 10.63
C ALA A 159 -12.77 21.66 9.95
N ARG A 160 -13.29 20.45 10.20
CA ARG A 160 -12.83 19.23 9.51
C ARG A 160 -13.17 19.29 8.03
N ASP A 161 -14.40 19.65 7.69
CA ASP A 161 -14.79 19.76 6.27
C ASP A 161 -13.91 20.76 5.52
N LEU A 162 -13.55 21.88 6.17
CA LEU A 162 -12.60 22.85 5.62
C LEU A 162 -11.19 22.28 5.47
N GLU A 163 -10.68 21.54 6.47
CA GLU A 163 -9.37 20.88 6.39
C GLU A 163 -9.33 19.86 5.23
N GLN A 164 -10.42 19.13 5.02
CA GLN A 164 -10.57 18.15 3.95
C GLN A 164 -10.66 18.76 2.54
N THR A 165 -10.72 20.09 2.41
CA THR A 165 -10.57 20.77 1.11
C THR A 165 -9.13 20.73 0.59
N SER A 166 -8.15 20.47 1.45
CA SER A 166 -6.73 20.39 1.09
C SER A 166 -6.24 18.95 1.18
N LEU A 167 -5.83 18.39 0.05
CA LEU A 167 -5.36 17.01 -0.04
C LEU A 167 -3.87 16.94 0.26
N ARG A 168 -3.49 16.25 1.33
CA ARG A 168 -2.10 16.13 1.79
C ARG A 168 -1.51 14.74 1.53
N ALA A 169 -0.21 14.71 1.25
CA ALA A 169 0.54 13.46 1.09
C ALA A 169 0.68 12.70 2.42
N PRO A 170 0.27 11.42 2.49
CA PRO A 170 0.40 10.61 3.70
C PRO A 170 1.83 10.06 3.95
N PHE A 171 2.65 9.97 2.91
CA PHE A 171 4.03 9.45 2.92
C PHE A 171 4.87 10.12 1.82
N ASP A 172 6.15 9.77 1.72
CA ASP A 172 7.05 10.25 0.66
C ASP A 172 6.97 9.35 -0.58
N GLY A 173 6.84 9.94 -1.77
CA GLY A 173 6.55 9.13 -2.96
C GLY A 173 6.57 9.88 -4.28
N THR A 174 5.97 9.24 -5.28
CA THR A 174 5.82 9.77 -6.63
C THR A 174 4.39 9.58 -7.12
N VAL A 175 3.89 10.55 -7.88
CA VAL A 175 2.55 10.48 -8.47
C VAL A 175 2.55 9.49 -9.63
N ALA A 176 1.80 8.39 -9.51
CA ALA A 176 1.72 7.36 -10.54
C ALA A 176 0.64 7.65 -11.59
N ARG A 177 -0.47 8.27 -11.17
CA ARG A 177 -1.56 8.68 -12.07
C ARG A 177 -2.35 9.83 -11.45
N ARG A 178 -2.78 10.75 -12.30
CA ARG A 178 -3.74 11.82 -12.01
C ARG A 178 -5.07 11.50 -12.70
N HIS A 179 -6.18 11.71 -12.00
CA HIS A 179 -7.54 11.40 -12.50
C HIS A 179 -8.46 12.62 -12.57
N ALA A 180 -8.05 13.78 -12.03
CA ALA A 180 -8.83 15.01 -12.07
C ALA A 180 -8.02 16.16 -12.67
N GLU A 181 -8.72 17.11 -13.29
CA GLU A 181 -8.16 18.33 -13.89
C GLU A 181 -8.46 19.58 -13.04
N PRO A 182 -7.62 20.64 -13.11
CA PRO A 182 -7.95 21.93 -12.50
C PRO A 182 -9.29 22.45 -13.04
N GLY A 183 -10.14 22.98 -12.15
CA GLY A 183 -11.47 23.46 -12.50
C GLY A 183 -12.55 22.39 -12.61
N GLN A 184 -12.21 21.09 -12.59
CA GLN A 184 -13.18 19.99 -12.55
C GLN A 184 -13.92 19.96 -11.21
N ARG A 185 -15.21 19.60 -11.23
CA ARG A 185 -15.98 19.30 -10.02
C ARG A 185 -15.86 17.81 -9.69
N VAL A 186 -15.46 17.51 -8.47
CA VAL A 186 -15.23 16.15 -7.97
C VAL A 186 -16.15 15.85 -6.79
N ALA A 187 -16.62 14.62 -6.70
CA ALA A 187 -17.44 14.14 -5.60
C ALA A 187 -16.59 13.65 -4.42
N ALA A 188 -17.20 13.57 -3.25
CA ALA A 188 -16.61 12.90 -2.10
C ALA A 188 -16.25 11.44 -2.44
N ASN A 189 -15.07 11.01 -1.98
CA ASN A 189 -14.47 9.69 -2.25
C ASN A 189 -14.14 9.41 -3.72
N GLU A 190 -14.18 10.41 -4.60
CA GLU A 190 -13.68 10.28 -5.97
C GLU A 190 -12.15 10.29 -5.98
N VAL A 191 -11.54 9.31 -6.64
CA VAL A 191 -10.08 9.15 -6.68
C VAL A 191 -9.47 10.24 -7.55
N ILE A 192 -8.53 11.00 -6.99
CA ILE A 192 -7.83 12.10 -7.66
C ILE A 192 -6.42 11.70 -8.06
N PHE A 193 -5.71 11.00 -7.16
CA PHE A 193 -4.35 10.55 -7.40
C PHE A 193 -4.16 9.08 -7.08
N ASN A 194 -3.32 8.42 -7.85
CA ASN A 194 -2.67 7.18 -7.45
C ASN A 194 -1.24 7.50 -7.06
N LEU A 195 -0.89 7.24 -5.81
CA LEU A 195 0.43 7.50 -5.23
C LEU A 195 1.22 6.20 -5.10
N VAL A 196 2.53 6.31 -5.26
CA VAL A 196 3.48 5.21 -5.12
C VAL A 196 4.54 5.61 -4.09
N SER A 197 4.72 4.79 -3.05
CA SER A 197 5.78 5.01 -2.04
C SER A 197 7.17 4.81 -2.66
N SER A 198 8.10 5.67 -2.28
CA SER A 198 9.51 5.57 -2.70
C SER A 198 10.41 4.84 -1.69
N GLY A 199 9.93 4.64 -0.45
CA GLY A 199 10.78 4.17 0.67
C GLY A 199 10.49 2.76 1.19
N ASP A 200 9.36 2.15 0.80
CA ASP A 200 8.85 0.92 1.45
C ASP A 200 9.32 -0.40 0.81
N GLY A 201 10.41 -0.38 0.05
CA GLY A 201 10.87 -1.54 -0.72
C GLY A 201 10.07 -1.76 -2.00
N PHE A 202 10.43 -2.80 -2.75
CA PHE A 202 9.75 -3.23 -3.96
C PHE A 202 9.33 -4.69 -3.81
N ASP A 203 8.10 -4.99 -4.24
CA ASP A 203 7.60 -6.37 -4.27
C ASP A 203 7.88 -6.96 -5.64
N VAL A 204 8.32 -8.22 -5.67
CA VAL A 204 8.51 -8.97 -6.92
C VAL A 204 7.38 -9.97 -7.05
N LEU A 205 6.42 -9.65 -7.93
CA LEU A 205 5.33 -10.55 -8.27
C LEU A 205 5.82 -11.54 -9.32
N THR A 206 5.95 -12.81 -8.93
CA THR A 206 6.39 -13.89 -9.82
C THR A 206 5.30 -14.93 -10.00
N ARG A 207 5.21 -15.54 -11.18
CA ARG A 207 4.32 -16.67 -11.43
C ARG A 207 5.12 -17.95 -11.36
N VAL A 208 4.82 -18.78 -10.37
CA VAL A 208 5.44 -20.10 -10.17
C VAL A 208 4.65 -21.12 -10.98
N PRO A 209 5.25 -21.81 -11.96
CA PRO A 209 4.60 -22.90 -12.68
C PRO A 209 4.20 -24.05 -11.75
N GLU A 210 3.08 -24.72 -12.03
CA GLU A 210 2.52 -25.77 -11.18
C GLU A 210 3.45 -26.98 -11.02
N ASN A 211 4.27 -27.27 -12.02
CA ASN A 211 5.25 -28.36 -11.96
C ASN A 211 6.41 -28.11 -10.97
N VAL A 212 6.58 -26.88 -10.47
CA VAL A 212 7.65 -26.52 -9.51
C VAL A 212 7.11 -26.00 -8.18
N ILE A 213 5.80 -25.80 -8.02
CA ILE A 213 5.20 -25.28 -6.78
C ILE A 213 5.47 -26.19 -5.57
N GLY A 214 5.55 -27.50 -5.79
CA GLY A 214 5.84 -28.48 -4.73
C GLY A 214 7.26 -28.37 -4.14
N GLN A 215 8.15 -27.61 -4.79
CA GLN A 215 9.50 -27.34 -4.31
C GLN A 215 9.60 -26.01 -3.53
N VAL A 216 8.52 -25.22 -3.50
CA VAL A 216 8.47 -23.92 -2.82
C VAL A 216 7.70 -24.07 -1.50
N GLN A 217 8.41 -24.01 -0.37
CA GLN A 217 7.79 -24.00 0.96
C GLN A 217 7.33 -22.58 1.32
N ALA A 218 6.07 -22.45 1.75
CA ALA A 218 5.56 -21.22 2.34
C ALA A 218 6.42 -20.85 3.57
N GLU A 219 6.75 -19.55 3.70
CA GLU A 219 7.58 -18.98 4.79
C GLU A 219 9.10 -19.19 4.70
N SER A 220 9.63 -19.76 3.61
CA SER A 220 11.08 -19.83 3.40
C SER A 220 11.66 -18.46 3.00
N SER A 221 12.67 -18.00 3.74
CA SER A 221 13.45 -16.81 3.34
C SER A 221 14.49 -17.21 2.31
N SER A 222 14.26 -16.85 1.04
CA SER A 222 15.15 -17.16 -0.08
C SER A 222 15.74 -15.88 -0.66
N GLN A 223 17.02 -15.92 -1.04
CA GLN A 223 17.65 -14.80 -1.75
C GLN A 223 17.14 -14.74 -3.19
N CYS A 224 16.44 -13.67 -3.53
CA CYS A 224 16.01 -13.39 -4.90
C CYS A 224 16.95 -12.35 -5.51
N GLN A 225 17.58 -12.67 -6.63
CA GLN A 225 18.37 -11.73 -7.41
C GLN A 225 17.62 -11.35 -8.68
N CYS A 226 17.51 -10.05 -8.96
CA CYS A 226 16.93 -9.52 -10.20
C CYS A 226 18.06 -9.09 -11.16
N PRO A 227 18.64 -10.00 -11.96
CA PRO A 227 19.85 -9.73 -12.74
C PRO A 227 19.67 -8.67 -13.85
N HIS A 228 18.43 -8.36 -14.25
CA HIS A 228 18.14 -7.42 -15.33
C HIS A 228 17.36 -6.17 -14.88
N TRP A 229 17.19 -5.95 -13.58
CA TRP A 229 16.50 -4.75 -13.10
C TRP A 229 17.48 -3.56 -13.02
N THR A 230 17.55 -2.78 -14.09
CA THR A 230 18.11 -1.43 -14.01
C THR A 230 17.07 -0.51 -13.38
N ALA A 231 17.33 -0.02 -12.17
CA ALA A 231 16.59 1.08 -11.58
C ALA A 231 16.71 2.30 -12.51
N HIS A 232 15.79 2.46 -13.46
CA HIS A 232 15.70 3.66 -14.27
C HIS A 232 15.23 4.81 -13.38
N ARG A 233 16.15 5.37 -12.59
CA ARG A 233 16.05 6.76 -12.15
C ARG A 233 16.14 7.58 -13.44
N ARG A 234 15.01 8.05 -13.97
CA ARG A 234 15.06 9.05 -15.03
C ARG A 234 15.87 10.24 -14.49
N PRO A 235 16.86 10.75 -15.23
CA PRO A 235 17.60 11.93 -14.78
C PRO A 235 16.61 13.08 -14.67
N ARG A 236 16.73 13.82 -13.56
CA ARG A 236 16.05 15.09 -13.33
C ARG A 236 16.31 15.99 -14.54
N GLY A 237 15.26 16.33 -15.28
CA GLY A 237 15.27 17.34 -16.33
C GLY A 237 14.73 18.65 -15.79
#